data_AF-A0A1X0RK55-F1
#
_entry.id   AF-A0A1X0RK55-F1
#
_cell.length_a   1.000
_cell.length_b   1.000
_cell.length_c   1.000
_cell.angle_alpha   90.00
_cell.angle_beta   90.00
_cell.angle_gamma   90.00
#
_symmetry.space_group_name_H-M   'P 1'
#
loop_
_entity.id
_entity.type
_entity.pdbx_description
1 polymer ?
#
loop_
_entity_poly.entity_id
_entity_poly.type
_entity_poly.pdbx_seq_one_letter_code
_entity_poly.pdbx_strand_id
1 'polypeptide(L)'
;MQDRPHLTIYFIGVLPAERGRHVGRHLLEYVIKKADEAQLPIFAEVSEDKTVQWLRNFSFETKASKSLSDKEGITVYYVVREPKLDPTSPTPLTPAITSLSLQPPREDVVTNNEK
;
A
#
# COMPACT_ATOMS: atom_id res chain seq x y z
N MET A 1 6.72 9.49 -10.50
CA MET A 1 6.12 9.06 -9.21
C MET A 1 7.14 8.93 -8.09
N GLN A 2 8.40 9.36 -8.26
CA GLN A 2 9.46 9.14 -7.24
C GLN A 2 9.20 9.87 -5.90
N ASP A 3 8.30 10.85 -5.86
CA ASP A 3 8.09 11.69 -4.66
C ASP A 3 6.79 11.41 -3.88
N ARG A 4 5.95 10.46 -4.32
CA ARG A 4 4.72 10.07 -3.58
C ARG A 4 4.92 8.70 -2.96
N PRO A 5 4.78 8.51 -1.63
CA PRO A 5 4.80 7.19 -1.02
C PRO A 5 3.77 6.27 -1.67
N HIS A 6 4.20 5.09 -2.11
CA HIS A 6 3.36 4.11 -2.81
C HIS A 6 3.88 2.69 -2.60
N LEU A 7 3.00 1.71 -2.80
CA LEU A 7 3.38 0.31 -2.91
C LEU A 7 3.64 -0.04 -4.37
N THR A 8 4.71 -0.79 -4.63
CA THR A 8 5.04 -1.25 -5.97
C THR A 8 4.86 -2.76 -6.05
N ILE A 9 4.04 -3.20 -7.00
CA ILE A 9 3.97 -4.62 -7.36
C ILE A 9 5.09 -4.89 -8.36
N TYR A 10 6.17 -5.52 -7.89
CA TYR A 10 7.28 -5.94 -8.76
C TYR A 10 6.89 -7.16 -9.61
N PHE A 11 6.27 -8.17 -9.00
CA PHE A 11 5.79 -9.34 -9.72
C PHE A 11 4.62 -9.99 -8.97
N ILE A 12 3.67 -10.53 -9.73
CA ILE A 12 2.67 -11.48 -9.25
C ILE A 12 2.66 -12.65 -10.22
N GLY A 13 2.96 -13.84 -9.70
CA GLY A 13 3.02 -15.07 -10.48
C GLY A 13 2.12 -16.13 -9.89
N VAL A 14 1.39 -16.83 -10.76
CA VAL A 14 0.67 -18.06 -10.41
C VAL A 14 1.20 -19.18 -11.28
N LEU A 15 1.59 -20.28 -10.64
CA LEU A 15 2.04 -21.49 -11.35
C LEU A 15 0.98 -21.92 -12.38
N PRO A 16 1.38 -22.33 -13.61
CA PRO A 16 0.42 -22.69 -14.65
C PRO A 16 -0.65 -23.70 -14.22
N ALA A 17 -0.27 -24.71 -13.42
CA ALA A 17 -1.17 -25.73 -12.89
C ALA A 17 -2.22 -25.19 -11.89
N GLU A 18 -1.96 -24.03 -11.28
CA GLU A 18 -2.82 -23.41 -10.27
C GLU A 18 -3.67 -22.24 -10.82
N ARG A 19 -3.59 -21.99 -12.14
CA ARG A 19 -4.40 -20.97 -12.81
C ARG A 19 -5.87 -21.37 -12.85
N GLY A 20 -6.76 -20.38 -13.00
CA GLY A 20 -8.21 -20.60 -13.01
C GLY A 20 -8.83 -20.87 -11.63
N ARG A 21 -8.02 -20.95 -10.56
CA ARG A 21 -8.47 -21.19 -9.18
C ARG A 21 -8.49 -19.93 -8.31
N HIS A 22 -8.52 -18.75 -8.93
CA HIS A 22 -8.52 -17.43 -8.26
C HIS A 22 -7.34 -17.11 -7.33
N VAL A 23 -6.26 -17.92 -7.33
CA VAL A 23 -5.06 -17.68 -6.50
C VAL A 23 -4.49 -16.28 -6.72
N GLY A 24 -4.28 -15.88 -7.98
CA GLY A 24 -3.73 -14.55 -8.31
C GLY A 24 -4.64 -13.40 -7.87
N ARG A 25 -5.96 -13.63 -7.89
CA ARG A 25 -6.95 -12.67 -7.40
C ARG A 25 -6.81 -12.49 -5.89
N HIS A 26 -6.76 -13.57 -5.12
CA HIS A 26 -6.62 -13.47 -3.67
C HIS A 26 -5.30 -12.86 -3.22
N LEU A 27 -4.20 -13.13 -3.95
CA LEU A 27 -2.92 -12.47 -3.72
C LEU A 27 -3.03 -10.95 -3.92
N LEU A 28 -3.64 -10.52 -5.02
CA LEU A 28 -3.81 -9.10 -5.31
C LEU A 28 -4.78 -8.42 -4.34
N GLU A 29 -5.89 -9.06 -3.99
CA GLU A 29 -6.87 -8.56 -3.01
C GLU A 29 -6.22 -8.34 -1.63
N TYR A 30 -5.33 -9.24 -1.21
CA TYR A 30 -4.58 -9.07 0.04
C TYR A 30 -3.68 -7.83 -0.01
N VAL A 31 -2.93 -7.64 -1.10
CA VAL A 31 -2.07 -6.45 -1.27
C VAL A 31 -2.91 -5.18 -1.31
N ILE A 32 -4.04 -5.21 -2.03
CA ILE A 32 -4.99 -4.09 -2.10
C ILE A 32 -5.50 -3.72 -0.71
N LYS A 33 -5.92 -4.71 0.08
CA LYS A 33 -6.38 -4.47 1.45
C LYS A 33 -5.30 -3.78 2.28
N LYS A 34 -4.04 -4.23 2.18
CA LYS A 34 -2.91 -3.58 2.88
C LYS A 34 -2.62 -2.17 2.40
N ALA A 35 -2.76 -1.92 1.09
CA ALA A 35 -2.62 -0.59 0.52
C ALA A 35 -3.73 0.36 1.02
N ASP A 36 -4.97 -0.12 1.06
CA ASP A 36 -6.13 0.63 1.55
C ASP A 36 -6.00 0.91 3.06
N GLU A 37 -5.61 -0.08 3.88
CA GLU A 37 -5.34 0.10 5.32
C GLU A 37 -4.26 1.17 5.58
N ALA A 38 -3.22 1.20 4.75
CA ALA A 38 -2.12 2.16 4.87
C ALA A 38 -2.39 3.50 4.15
N GLN A 39 -3.53 3.62 3.44
CA GLN A 39 -3.84 4.76 2.57
C GLN A 39 -2.71 5.08 1.57
N LEU A 40 -2.13 4.02 0.97
CA LEU A 40 -1.08 4.13 -0.04
C LEU A 40 -1.60 3.72 -1.42
N PRO A 41 -1.28 4.47 -2.48
CA PRO A 41 -1.55 4.04 -3.84
C PRO A 41 -0.66 2.84 -4.21
N ILE A 42 -1.11 2.06 -5.19
CA ILE A 42 -0.39 0.92 -5.73
C ILE A 42 0.03 1.23 -7.16
N PHE A 43 1.29 0.99 -7.46
CA PHE A 43 1.88 1.14 -8.79
C PHE A 43 2.35 -0.22 -9.33
N ALA A 44 2.16 -0.45 -10.63
CA ALA A 44 2.73 -1.59 -11.32
C ALA A 44 3.10 -1.23 -12.77
N GLU A 45 4.13 -1.91 -13.26
CA GLU A 45 4.53 -1.90 -14.66
C GLU A 45 4.11 -3.20 -15.32
N VAL A 46 3.42 -3.11 -16.45
CA VAL A 46 2.81 -4.27 -17.11
C VAL A 46 3.05 -4.17 -18.61
N SER A 47 3.55 -5.25 -19.23
CA SER A 47 3.80 -5.29 -20.68
C SER A 47 2.74 -6.06 -21.48
N GLU A 48 1.80 -6.74 -20.81
CA GLU A 48 0.75 -7.54 -21.46
C GLU A 48 -0.64 -6.93 -21.29
N ASP A 49 -1.32 -6.67 -22.41
CA ASP A 49 -2.66 -6.08 -22.43
C ASP A 49 -3.69 -6.87 -21.62
N LYS A 50 -3.64 -8.21 -21.67
CA LYS A 50 -4.55 -9.09 -20.91
C LYS A 50 -4.43 -8.84 -19.41
N THR A 51 -3.21 -8.61 -18.93
CA THR A 51 -2.94 -8.32 -17.52
C THR A 51 -3.42 -6.91 -17.16
N VAL A 52 -3.25 -5.92 -18.05
CA VAL A 52 -3.81 -4.57 -17.85
C VAL A 52 -5.34 -4.63 -17.72
N GLN A 53 -6.01 -5.36 -18.60
CA GLN A 53 -7.47 -5.54 -18.54
C GLN A 53 -7.90 -6.27 -17.26
N TRP A 54 -7.16 -7.29 -16.85
CA TRP A 54 -7.42 -7.98 -15.60
C TRP A 54 -7.30 -7.06 -14.38
N LEU A 55 -6.26 -6.20 -14.34
CA LEU A 55 -6.04 -5.23 -13.25
C LEU A 55 -7.11 -4.13 -13.21
N ARG A 56 -7.71 -3.74 -14.34
CA ARG A 56 -8.83 -2.78 -14.37
C ARG A 56 -10.02 -3.24 -13.52
N ASN A 57 -10.26 -4.56 -13.43
CA ASN A 57 -11.30 -5.11 -12.55
C ASN A 57 -11.08 -4.82 -11.06
N PHE A 58 -9.84 -4.46 -10.68
CA PHE A 58 -9.45 -4.09 -9.32
C PHE A 58 -9.30 -2.57 -9.14
N SER A 59 -9.86 -1.78 -10.07
CA SER A 59 -9.77 -0.30 -10.09
C SER A 59 -8.35 0.24 -10.32
N PHE A 60 -7.49 -0.53 -11.00
CA PHE A 60 -6.27 0.04 -11.56
C PHE A 60 -6.60 0.82 -12.83
N GLU A 61 -5.97 1.97 -12.97
CA GLU A 61 -6.07 2.84 -14.13
C GLU A 61 -4.71 2.94 -14.82
N THR A 62 -4.70 2.86 -16.15
CA THR A 62 -3.51 3.16 -16.93
C THR A 62 -3.25 4.66 -16.89
N LYS A 63 -2.14 5.09 -16.29
CA LYS A 63 -1.76 6.50 -16.22
C LYS A 63 -0.84 6.90 -17.37
N ALA A 64 -0.03 5.97 -17.87
CA ALA A 64 0.84 6.19 -19.01
C ALA A 64 1.14 4.87 -19.74
N SER A 65 1.60 4.96 -20.98
CA SER A 65 2.14 3.84 -21.74
C SER A 65 3.38 4.29 -22.51
N LYS A 66 4.34 3.39 -22.72
CA LYS A 66 5.56 3.65 -23.48
C LYS A 66 5.84 2.49 -24.43
N SER A 67 5.98 2.79 -25.72
CA SER A 67 6.57 1.88 -26.70
C SER A 67 8.07 1.78 -26.42
N LEU A 68 8.57 0.58 -26.15
CA LEU A 68 10.00 0.34 -25.94
C LEU A 68 10.73 -0.01 -27.24
N SER A 69 10.03 -0.58 -28.22
CA SER A 69 10.60 -1.01 -29.49
C SER A 69 9.52 -0.97 -30.57
N ASP A 70 9.63 -0.02 -31.50
CA ASP A 70 8.67 0.12 -32.61
C ASP A 70 8.71 -1.06 -33.59
N LYS A 71 9.78 -1.85 -33.56
CA LYS A 71 9.93 -3.06 -34.41
C LYS A 71 9.33 -4.31 -33.77
N GLU A 72 9.32 -4.39 -32.45
CA GLU A 72 8.85 -5.58 -31.71
C GLU A 72 7.47 -5.37 -31.06
N GLY A 73 6.94 -4.13 -31.08
CA GLY A 73 5.60 -3.82 -30.59
C GLY A 73 5.47 -3.93 -29.07
N ILE A 74 6.58 -3.89 -28.32
CA ILE A 74 6.56 -4.02 -26.86
C ILE A 74 6.09 -2.69 -26.26
N THR A 75 4.87 -2.69 -25.72
CA THR A 75 4.30 -1.56 -24.98
C THR A 75 4.33 -1.87 -23.49
N VAL A 76 4.90 -0.96 -22.69
CA VAL A 76 4.80 -1.02 -21.23
C VAL A 76 3.74 -0.04 -20.78
N TYR A 77 2.83 -0.50 -19.94
CA TYR A 77 1.78 0.26 -19.30
C TYR A 77 2.13 0.50 -17.84
N TYR A 78 1.98 1.75 -17.44
CA TYR A 78 2.14 2.21 -16.06
C TYR A 78 0.74 2.33 -15.46
N VAL A 79 0.39 1.40 -14.58
CA VAL A 79 -0.93 1.34 -13.97
C VAL A 79 -0.86 1.74 -12.50
N VAL A 80 -1.88 2.48 -12.05
CA VAL A 80 -1.99 2.95 -10.67
C VAL A 80 -3.38 2.67 -10.14
N ARG A 81 -3.45 2.25 -8.88
CA ARG A 81 -4.68 2.19 -8.10
C ARG A 81 -4.56 3.12 -6.91
N GLU A 82 -5.51 4.05 -6.77
CA GLU A 82 -5.62 4.89 -5.58
C GLU A 82 -6.22 4.10 -4.40
N PRO A 83 -5.82 4.38 -3.16
CA PRO A 83 -6.40 3.72 -2.00
C PRO A 83 -7.86 4.13 -1.84
N LYS A 84 -8.69 3.19 -1.38
CA LYS A 84 -10.08 3.46 -1.03
C LYS A 84 -10.22 3.51 0.48
N LEU A 85 -11.03 4.43 0.97
CA LEU A 85 -11.43 4.44 2.38
C LEU A 85 -12.39 3.28 2.60
N ASP A 86 -11.98 2.30 3.40
CA ASP A 86 -12.87 1.26 3.87
C ASP A 86 -13.55 1.75 5.16
N PRO A 87 -14.86 2.04 5.17
CA PRO A 87 -15.57 2.52 6.36
C PRO A 87 -15.64 1.45 7.47
N THR A 88 -15.28 0.20 7.16
CA THR A 88 -15.31 -0.95 8.07
C THR A 88 -13.94 -1.33 8.61
N SER A 89 -12.87 -0.75 8.09
CA SER A 89 -11.53 -0.99 8.63
C SER A 89 -11.36 -0.16 9.90
N PRO A 90 -10.95 -0.76 11.04
CA PRO A 90 -10.64 0.03 12.22
C PRO A 90 -9.54 1.02 11.83
N THR A 91 -9.82 2.31 12.03
CA THR A 91 -8.86 3.40 11.85
C THR A 91 -7.53 2.94 12.42
N PRO A 92 -6.39 3.03 11.69
CA PRO A 92 -5.11 2.79 12.31
C PRO A 92 -5.06 3.69 13.54
N LEU A 93 -4.93 3.05 14.71
CA LEU A 93 -4.68 3.75 15.95
C LEU A 93 -3.57 4.73 15.62
N THR A 94 -3.91 6.01 15.61
CA THR A 94 -2.93 7.09 15.69
C THR A 94 -1.92 6.59 16.73
N PRO A 95 -0.60 6.61 16.48
CA PRO A 95 0.30 6.43 17.58
C PRO A 95 -0.10 7.53 18.54
N ALA A 96 -0.81 7.16 19.60
CA ALA A 96 -0.84 7.94 20.79
C ALA A 96 0.66 8.06 21.07
N ILE A 97 1.22 9.21 20.72
CA ILE A 97 2.27 9.79 21.52
C ILE A 97 1.56 9.92 22.86
N THR A 98 1.55 8.83 23.61
CA THR A 98 1.50 8.86 25.05
C THR A 98 2.70 9.72 25.34
N SER A 99 2.48 11.03 25.39
CA SER A 99 3.20 11.83 26.34
C SER A 99 2.95 11.09 27.64
N LEU A 100 3.90 10.22 27.98
CA LEU A 100 4.15 9.87 29.35
C LEU A 100 4.35 11.22 29.99
N SER A 101 3.25 11.78 30.52
CA SER A 101 3.28 12.89 31.42
C SER A 101 3.92 12.30 32.69
N LEU A 102 5.24 12.14 32.61
CA LEU A 102 6.09 11.95 33.76
C LEU A 102 5.93 13.26 34.50
N GLN A 103 5.01 13.26 35.45
CA GLN A 103 4.97 14.30 36.46
C GLN A 103 6.37 14.30 37.08
N PRO A 104 7.11 15.42 37.05
CA PRO A 104 8.41 15.46 37.70
C PRO A 104 8.22 15.06 39.17
N PRO A 105 9.16 14.29 39.74
CA PRO A 105 9.09 13.93 41.14
C PRO A 105 8.92 15.21 41.97
N ARG A 106 7.94 15.22 42.87
CA ARG A 106 7.74 16.34 43.80
C ARG A 106 9.00 16.46 44.65
N GLU A 107 9.78 17.51 44.44
CA GLU A 107 10.90 17.90 45.30
C GLU A 107 10.35 18.55 46.58
N ASP A 108 9.54 17.84 47.37
CA ASP A 108 9.06 18.38 48.65
C ASP A 108 8.75 17.26 49.65
N VAL A 109 9.78 16.50 50.03
CA VAL A 109 9.86 15.93 51.39
C VAL A 109 11.33 15.89 51.82
N VAL A 110 11.89 17.05 52.17
CA VAL A 110 12.79 17.11 53.31
C VAL A 110 12.11 18.01 54.33
N THR A 111 11.41 17.35 55.24
CA THR A 111 10.91 17.92 56.50
C THR A 111 12.03 18.69 57.18
N ASN A 112 11.86 20.01 57.26
CA ASN A 112 12.41 20.83 58.33
C ASN A 112 12.07 20.15 59.66
N ASN A 113 13.10 19.77 60.41
CA ASN A 113 12.98 19.68 61.87
C ASN A 113 13.84 20.79 62.46
N GLU A 114 13.15 21.81 62.96
CA GLU A 114 13.65 22.78 63.93
C GLU A 114 14.27 22.08 65.14
N LYS A 115 15.48 22.50 65.57
CA LYS A 115 15.67 23.31 66.78
C LYS A 115 17.11 23.76 66.95
#